data_AF-A0A1X1N3E6-F1
#
_entry.id   AF-A0A1X1N3E6-F1
#
_cell.length_a   1.000
_cell.length_b   1.000
_cell.length_c   1.000
_cell.angle_alpha   90.00
_cell.angle_beta   90.00
_cell.angle_gamma   90.00
#
_symmetry.space_group_name_H-M   'P 1'
#
loop_
_entity.id
_entity.type
_entity.pdbx_description
1 polymer ?
#
loop_
_entity_poly.entity_id
_entity_poly.type
_entity_poly.pdbx_seq_one_letter_code
_entity_poly.pdbx_strand_id
1 'polypeptide(L)' 'MEAQAAALMRRFQASEGRPMIRHPSGVCGTCANTLRVMLPEGASLTVKFQHGRIFFTGGNFVGDPD' A
#
# COMPACT_ATOMS: atom_id res chain seq x y z
N MET A 1 -3.09 -2.19 8.08
CA MET A 1 -3.09 -0.72 7.87
C MET A 1 -3.13 -0.39 6.39
N GLU A 2 -2.38 -1.14 5.59
CA GLU A 2 -2.29 -1.07 4.14
C GLU A 2 -3.64 -1.27 3.46
N ALA A 3 -4.45 -2.25 3.89
CA ALA A 3 -5.79 -2.49 3.35
C ALA A 3 -6.74 -1.30 3.56
N GLN A 4 -6.61 -0.57 4.68
CA GLN A 4 -7.40 0.64 4.93
C GLN A 4 -6.95 1.78 4.01
N ALA A 5 -5.66 1.90 3.73
CA ALA A 5 -5.13 2.87 2.76
C ALA A 5 -5.64 2.56 1.34
N ALA A 6 -5.63 1.30 0.91
CA ALA A 6 -6.20 0.90 -0.38
C ALA A 6 -7.71 1.17 -0.47
N ALA A 7 -8.47 0.86 0.59
CA ALA A 7 -9.91 1.17 0.65
C ALA A 7 -10.19 2.67 0.57
N LEU A 8 -9.36 3.50 1.23
CA LEU A 8 -9.42 4.96 1.12
C LEU A 8 -9.13 5.43 -0.32
N MET A 9 -8.11 4.88 -0.96
CA MET A 9 -7.80 5.22 -2.36
C MET A 9 -8.96 4.87 -3.30
N ARG A 10 -9.59 3.70 -3.13
CA ARG A 10 -10.76 3.30 -3.93
C ARG A 10 -11.96 4.23 -3.68
N ARG A 11 -12.21 4.59 -2.42
CA ARG A 11 -13.29 5.52 -2.05
C ARG A 11 -13.10 6.91 -2.66
N PHE A 12 -11.87 7.41 -2.68
CA PHE A 12 -11.55 8.75 -3.17
C PHE A 12 -11.06 8.77 -4.62
N GLN A 13 -11.07 7.63 -5.31
CA GLN A 13 -10.56 7.47 -6.67
C GLN A 13 -9.12 8.02 -6.82
N ALA A 14 -8.30 7.84 -5.79
CA ALA A 14 -6.94 8.32 -5.77
C ALA A 14 -6.04 7.41 -6.61
N SER A 15 -5.28 8.00 -7.53
CA SER A 15 -4.36 7.29 -8.43
C SER A 15 -3.03 6.94 -7.78
N GLU A 16 -2.68 7.59 -6.66
CA GLU A 16 -1.42 7.36 -5.95
C GLU A 16 -1.60 7.45 -4.43
N GLY A 17 -0.99 6.51 -3.69
CA GLY A 17 -0.96 6.51 -2.23
C GLY A 17 0.40 6.13 -1.69
N ARG A 18 0.82 6.82 -0.61
CA ARG A 18 2.13 6.62 0.03
C ARG A 18 2.01 6.47 1.56
N PRO A 19 1.33 5.43 2.07
CA PRO A 19 1.16 5.27 3.50
C PRO A 19 2.49 4.92 4.18
N MET A 20 2.72 5.52 5.34
CA MET A 20 3.81 5.14 6.23
C MET A 20 3.28 4.22 7.34
N ILE A 21 3.77 2.99 7.38
CA ILE A 21 3.41 2.01 8.41
C ILE A 21 4.51 1.90 9.46
N ARG A 22 4.13 1.51 10.68
CA ARG A 22 5.07 1.30 11.80
C ARG A 22 5.53 -0.15 11.96
N HIS A 23 5.09 -1.05 11.08
CA HIS A 23 5.42 -2.46 11.20
C HIS A 23 6.90 -2.70 10.90
N PRO A 24 7.68 -3.33 11.80
CA PRO A 24 9.14 -3.40 11.69
C PRO A 24 9.62 -4.28 10.54
N SER A 25 8.76 -5.19 10.06
CA SER A 25 9.06 -6.15 8.99
C SER A 25 8.55 -5.70 7.60
N GLY A 26 8.00 -4.48 7.49
CA GLY A 26 7.36 -4.00 6.26
C GLY A 26 5.94 -4.53 6.07
N VAL A 27 5.53 -4.69 4.81
CA VAL A 27 4.16 -5.07 4.42
C VAL A 27 3.91 -6.55 4.74
N CYS A 28 2.76 -6.86 5.33
CA CYS A 28 2.40 -8.24 5.61
C CYS A 28 2.19 -9.03 4.29
N GLY A 29 2.65 -10.29 4.21
CA GLY A 29 2.55 -11.08 2.97
C GLY A 29 1.11 -11.27 2.48
N THR A 30 0.16 -11.44 3.40
CA THR A 30 -1.28 -11.48 3.08
C THR A 30 -1.75 -10.15 2.49
N CYS A 31 -1.27 -9.03 3.04
CA CYS A 31 -1.59 -7.69 2.57
C CYS A 31 -1.11 -7.50 1.14
N ALA A 32 0.10 -7.98 0.80
CA ALA A 32 0.69 -7.81 -0.52
C ALA A 32 -0.22 -8.33 -1.66
N ASN A 33 -0.88 -9.48 -1.45
CA ASN A 33 -1.75 -10.07 -2.47
C ASN A 33 -3.13 -9.38 -2.50
N THR A 34 -3.70 -9.08 -1.34
CA THR A 34 -5.02 -8.44 -1.25
C THR A 34 -5.00 -6.97 -1.73
N LEU A 35 -3.87 -6.27 -1.58
CA LEU A 35 -3.76 -4.87 -1.95
C LEU A 35 -3.99 -4.62 -3.44
N ARG A 36 -3.52 -5.51 -4.32
CA ARG A 36 -3.69 -5.36 -5.77
C ARG A 36 -5.16 -5.38 -6.20
N VAL A 37 -5.95 -6.25 -5.56
CA VAL A 37 -7.40 -6.36 -5.79
C VAL A 37 -8.16 -5.19 -5.17
N MET A 38 -7.68 -4.66 -4.03
CA MET A 38 -8.35 -3.56 -3.33
C MET A 38 -8.09 -2.19 -3.95
N LEU A 39 -6.97 -2.01 -4.64
CA LEU A 39 -6.65 -0.74 -5.29
C LEU A 39 -7.60 -0.49 -6.48
N PRO A 40 -7.88 0.78 -6.80
CA PRO A 40 -8.45 1.13 -8.09
C PRO A 40 -7.51 0.68 -9.23
N GLU A 41 -8.09 0.30 -10.36
CA GLU A 41 -7.33 -0.08 -11.56
C GLU A 41 -6.28 0.99 -11.91
N GLY A 42 -5.04 0.55 -12.13
CA GLY A 42 -3.92 1.42 -12.49
C GLY A 42 -3.43 2.34 -11.38
N ALA A 43 -4.08 2.37 -10.21
CA ALA A 43 -3.61 3.16 -9.08
C ALA A 43 -2.40 2.51 -8.40
N SER A 44 -1.47 3.33 -7.93
CA SER A 44 -0.23 2.87 -7.31
C SER A 44 -0.18 3.14 -5.81
N LEU A 45 0.22 2.14 -5.02
CA LEU A 45 0.40 2.25 -3.58
C LEU A 45 1.85 1.90 -3.22
N THR A 46 2.62 2.90 -2.80
CA THR A 46 3.97 2.69 -2.27
C THR A 46 3.94 2.69 -0.74
N VAL A 47 4.08 1.52 -0.14
CA VAL A 47 4.13 1.41 1.32
C VAL A 47 5.54 1.69 1.81
N LYS A 48 5.69 2.62 2.75
CA LYS A 48 6.95 2.91 3.42
C LYS A 48 6.89 2.51 4.88
N PHE A 49 8.00 2.13 5.46
CA PHE A 49 8.13 1.88 6.89
C PHE A 49 9.43 2.48 7.43
N GLN A 50 9.45 2.79 8.72
CA GLN A 50 10.62 3.34 9.37
C GLN A 50 11.25 2.27 10.28
N HIS A 51 12.56 2.11 10.18
CA HIS A 51 13.34 1.30 11.12
C HIS A 51 14.49 2.17 11.66
N GLY A 52 14.42 2.52 12.95
CA GLY A 52 15.31 3.51 13.54
C GLY A 52 15.14 4.89 12.89
N ARG A 53 16.22 5.47 12.35
CA ARG A 53 16.21 6.77 11.66
C ARG A 53 16.11 6.66 10.13
N ILE A 54 15.94 5.46 9.60
CA ILE A 54 15.98 5.17 8.16
C ILE A 54 14.57 4.79 7.68
N PHE A 55 14.21 5.30 6.51
CA PHE A 55 12.95 4.96 5.83
C PHE A 55 13.22 3.94 4.74
N PHE A 56 12.39 2.89 4.71
CA PHE A 56 12.47 1.79 3.76
C PHE A 56 11.17 1.71 2.97
N THR A 57 11.27 1.24 1.72
CA THR A 57 10.11 0.88 0.92
C THR A 57 9.75 -0.57 1.23
N GLY A 58 8.55 -0.78 1.79
CA GLY A 58 8.03 -2.11 2.11
C GLY A 58 7.36 -2.80 0.93
N GLY A 59 6.95 -2.05 -0.08
CA GLY A 59 6.41 -2.60 -1.32
C GLY A 59 5.83 -1.51 -2.23
N ASN A 60 5.74 -1.81 -3.52
CA ASN A 60 4.99 -1.03 -4.48
C ASN A 60 3.93 -1.94 -5.12
N PHE A 61 2.67 -1.51 -5.07
CA PHE A 61 1.52 -2.26 -5.55
C PHE A 61 0.79 -1.44 -6.59
N VAL A 62 0.35 -2.10 -7.65
CA VAL A 62 -0.49 -1.50 -8.68
C VAL A 62 -1.82 -2.26 -8.67
N GLY A 63 -2.93 -1.52 -8.78
CA GLY A 63 -4.25 -2.13 -8.89
C GLY A 63 -4.38 -2.92 -10.19
N ASP A 64 -4.84 -4.15 -10.08
CA ASP A 64 -5.07 -5.01 -11.24
C ASP A 64 -6.22 -4.44 -12.10
N PRO A 65 -6.17 -4.61 -13.43
CA PRO A 65 -7.34 -4.41 -14.27
C PRO A 65 -8.40 -5.46 -13.94
N ASP A 66 -9.64 -5.02 -13.72
CA ASP A 66 -10.82 -5.90 -13.55
C ASP A 66 -11.11 -6.69 -14.84
#